data_AF-A0A1X7VE44-F1
#
_entry.id   AF-A0A1X7VE44-F1
#
_cell.length_a   1.000
_cell.length_b   1.000
_cell.length_c   1.000
_cell.angle_alpha   90.00
_cell.angle_beta   90.00
_cell.angle_gamma   90.00
#
_symmetry.space_group_name_H-M   'P 1'
#
loop_
_entity.id
_entity.type
_entity.pdbx_description
1 polymer ?
#
loop_
_entity_poly.entity_id
_entity_poly.type
_entity_poly.pdbx_seq_one_letter_code
_entity_poly.pdbx_strand_id
1 'polypeptide(L)'
;MQQLLGGKAATFNQSFLCQLFLQRLLPNVRMVLASTKDDEDLESLVSLADKVVEVASPAVNAVKITEFSTEVEQVHSDNATLKKLVTSLSDTRHPCFFRRRTSSPAPTDRPTT
;
A
#
# COMPACT_ATOMS: atom_id res chain seq x y z
N MET A 1 14.71 37.43 -19.19
CA MET A 1 14.01 36.99 -17.95
C MET A 1 14.68 37.45 -16.66
N GLN A 2 15.60 38.42 -16.66
CA GLN A 2 16.15 39.00 -15.42
C GLN A 2 15.39 40.26 -14.96
N GLN A 3 14.58 40.86 -15.83
CA GLN A 3 13.81 42.08 -15.53
C GLN A 3 12.47 41.81 -14.80
N LEU A 4 12.02 40.56 -14.69
CA LEU A 4 10.78 40.19 -13.99
C LEU A 4 10.99 39.85 -12.51
N LEU A 5 12.24 39.61 -12.10
CA LEU A 5 12.59 39.09 -10.77
C LEU A 5 13.34 40.12 -9.91
N GLY A 6 13.04 41.41 -10.13
CA GLY A 6 13.65 42.56 -9.45
C GLY A 6 13.83 42.32 -7.95
N GLY A 7 15.07 42.30 -7.49
CA GLY A 7 15.49 42.14 -6.09
C GLY A 7 15.19 40.79 -5.41
N LYS A 8 14.14 40.08 -5.84
CA LYS A 8 13.60 38.86 -5.20
C LYS A 8 14.19 37.55 -5.73
N ALA A 9 15.00 37.60 -6.79
CA ALA A 9 15.64 36.41 -7.34
C ALA A 9 16.44 35.65 -6.28
N ALA A 10 17.24 36.35 -5.47
CA ALA A 10 18.10 35.72 -4.48
C ALA A 10 17.31 35.01 -3.37
N THR A 11 16.26 35.65 -2.85
CA THR A 11 15.42 35.09 -1.78
C THR A 11 14.49 33.99 -2.29
N PHE A 12 13.93 34.15 -3.49
CA PHE A 12 13.10 33.12 -4.13
C PHE A 12 13.89 31.84 -4.42
N ASN A 13 15.15 32.00 -4.87
CA ASN A 13 16.03 30.86 -5.07
C ASN A 13 16.33 30.15 -3.73
N GLN A 14 16.47 30.90 -2.63
CA GLN A 14 16.77 30.32 -1.32
C GLN A 14 15.63 29.44 -0.80
N SER A 15 14.40 29.94 -0.77
CA SER A 15 13.25 29.16 -0.30
C SER A 15 13.02 27.91 -1.17
N PHE A 16 13.23 28.02 -2.47
CA PHE A 16 13.13 26.91 -3.40
C PHE A 16 14.23 25.86 -3.17
N LEU A 17 15.47 26.28 -2.94
CA LEU A 17 16.58 25.38 -2.61
C LEU A 17 16.36 24.68 -1.26
N CYS A 18 15.85 25.38 -0.24
CA CYS A 18 15.48 24.78 1.04
C CYS A 18 14.40 23.71 0.87
N GLN A 19 13.36 23.98 0.05
CA GLN A 19 12.33 23.00 -0.25
C GLN A 19 12.87 21.77 -1.00
N LEU A 20 13.72 21.97 -2.01
CA LEU A 20 14.37 20.87 -2.72
C LEU A 20 15.26 20.04 -1.80
N PHE A 21 15.96 20.69 -0.87
CA PHE A 21 16.77 20.02 0.13
C PHE A 21 15.90 19.15 1.04
N LEU A 22 14.82 19.71 1.61
CA LEU A 22 13.86 18.97 2.45
C LEU A 22 13.24 17.77 1.71
N GLN A 23 12.92 17.92 0.42
CA GLN A 23 12.37 16.84 -0.41
C GLN A 23 13.34 15.67 -0.62
N ARG A 24 14.66 15.90 -0.55
CA ARG A 24 15.68 14.85 -0.73
C ARG A 24 16.01 14.10 0.56
N LEU A 25 15.61 14.64 1.72
CA LEU A 25 15.86 14.01 3.02
C LEU A 25 14.85 12.89 3.32
N LEU A 26 15.28 11.98 4.20
CA LEU A 26 14.46 10.89 4.74
C LEU A 26 13.21 11.45 5.45
N PRO A 27 12.06 10.74 5.43
CA PRO A 27 10.79 11.26 5.96
C PRO A 27 10.84 11.70 7.43
N ASN A 28 11.57 10.97 8.27
CA ASN A 28 11.78 11.28 9.69
C ASN A 28 12.56 12.59 9.89
N VAL A 29 13.64 12.78 9.12
CA VAL A 29 14.46 14.01 9.18
C VAL A 29 13.68 15.19 8.62
N ARG A 30 12.97 15.01 7.50
CA ARG A 30 12.11 16.04 6.89
C ARG A 30 11.04 16.54 7.84
N MET A 31 10.40 15.64 8.60
CA MET A 31 9.34 16.01 9.55
C MET A 31 9.86 16.95 10.64
N VAL A 32 11.06 16.68 11.17
CA VAL A 32 11.69 17.51 12.21
C VAL A 32 12.09 18.87 11.63
N LEU A 33 12.70 18.89 10.45
CA LEU A 33 13.17 20.13 9.84
C LEU A 33 12.04 21.00 9.29
N ALA A 34 10.95 20.42 8.79
CA ALA A 34 9.77 21.17 8.33
C ALA A 34 9.02 21.88 9.47
N SER A 35 9.30 21.54 10.74
CA SER A 35 8.79 22.29 11.90
C SER A 35 9.64 23.52 12.23
N THR A 36 10.83 23.66 11.63
CA THR A 36 11.68 24.84 11.79
C THR A 36 11.24 25.94 10.83
N LYS A 37 11.41 27.21 11.24
CA LYS A 37 10.85 28.36 10.52
C LYS A 37 11.36 28.42 9.07
N ASP A 38 10.46 28.77 8.15
CA ASP A 38 10.71 28.84 6.69
C ASP A 38 11.73 29.90 6.24
N ASP A 39 12.28 30.69 7.17
CA ASP A 39 13.18 31.84 6.90
C ASP A 39 14.65 31.56 7.26
N GLU A 40 14.99 30.31 7.58
CA GLU A 40 16.39 29.94 7.86
C GLU A 40 17.22 29.85 6.57
N ASP A 41 18.47 30.30 6.66
CA ASP A 41 19.45 30.12 5.59
C ASP A 41 19.67 28.63 5.30
N LEU A 42 19.83 28.29 4.02
CA LEU A 42 20.06 26.93 3.54
C LEU A 42 21.23 26.25 4.28
N GLU A 43 22.28 27.00 4.60
CA GLU A 43 23.44 26.50 5.35
C GLU A 43 23.07 26.06 6.78
N SER A 44 22.24 26.85 7.46
CA SER A 44 21.71 26.53 8.78
C SER A 44 20.80 25.30 8.73
N LEU A 45 19.99 25.18 7.69
CA LEU A 45 19.12 24.04 7.45
C LEU A 45 19.91 22.74 7.19
N VAL A 46 21.00 22.83 6.43
CA VAL A 46 21.93 21.71 6.19
C VAL A 46 22.62 21.29 7.48
N SER A 47 23.17 22.23 8.24
CA SER A 47 23.83 21.93 9.52
C SER A 47 22.85 21.28 10.52
N LEU A 48 21.59 21.72 10.54
CA LEU A 48 20.57 21.11 11.36
C LEU A 48 20.20 19.70 10.87
N ALA A 49 20.11 19.50 9.55
CA ALA A 49 19.85 18.19 8.96
C ALA A 49 20.94 17.19 9.33
N ASP A 50 22.22 17.57 9.27
CA ASP A 50 23.34 16.71 9.63
C ASP A 50 23.26 16.26 11.09
N LYS A 51 22.96 17.20 12.00
CA LYS A 51 22.76 16.90 13.43
C LYS A 51 21.55 16.00 13.67
N VAL A 52 20.45 16.23 12.95
CA VAL A 52 19.26 15.39 13.05
C VAL A 52 19.51 14.02 12.46
N VAL A 53 20.29 13.86 11.40
CA VAL A 53 20.66 12.55 10.84
C VAL A 53 21.52 11.76 11.83
N GLU A 54 22.44 12.42 12.53
CA GLU A 54 23.28 11.81 13.57
C GLU A 54 22.41 11.25 14.72
N VAL A 55 21.43 12.02 15.18
CA VAL A 55 20.54 11.63 16.30
C VAL A 55 19.41 10.71 15.84
N ALA A 56 18.90 10.89 14.63
CA ALA A 56 17.84 10.11 14.01
C ALA A 56 18.35 8.83 13.34
N SER A 57 19.48 8.30 13.82
CA SER A 57 19.86 6.90 13.65
C SER A 57 19.33 6.03 14.81
N PRO A 58 18.01 5.78 14.97
CA PRO A 58 17.59 4.52 15.56
C PRO A 58 17.91 3.43 14.54
N ALA A 59 18.79 2.51 14.92
CA ALA A 59 19.04 1.23 14.26
C ALA A 59 17.80 0.28 14.30
N VAL A 60 16.60 0.81 14.05
CA VAL A 60 15.32 0.12 14.28
C VAL A 60 14.52 -0.07 12.99
N ASN A 61 14.79 0.69 11.93
CA ASN A 61 14.06 0.53 10.66
C ASN A 61 14.58 -0.61 9.76
N ALA A 62 15.72 -1.21 10.11
CA ALA A 62 16.33 -2.31 9.34
C ALA A 62 15.95 -3.71 9.86
N VAL A 63 15.36 -3.84 11.06
CA VAL A 63 15.29 -5.15 11.75
C VAL A 63 13.94 -5.86 11.60
N LYS A 64 12.90 -5.28 10.98
CA LYS A 64 11.57 -5.94 10.96
C LYS A 64 10.90 -6.14 9.61
N ILE A 65 11.46 -5.64 8.51
CA ILE A 65 10.81 -5.78 7.20
C ILE A 65 10.92 -7.23 6.68
N THR A 66 12.02 -7.92 6.99
CA THR A 66 12.24 -9.32 6.58
C THR A 66 11.38 -10.31 7.37
N GLU A 67 11.19 -10.12 8.67
CA GLU A 67 10.36 -10.99 9.51
C GLU A 67 8.87 -10.86 9.19
N PHE A 68 8.37 -9.64 8.95
CA PHE A 68 6.99 -9.45 8.52
C PHE A 68 6.76 -9.96 7.09
N SER A 69 7.75 -9.92 6.19
CA SER A 69 7.58 -10.40 4.82
C SER A 69 7.32 -11.91 4.77
N THR A 70 8.06 -12.70 5.56
CA THR A 70 7.87 -14.16 5.60
C THR A 70 6.57 -14.55 6.29
N GLU A 71 6.19 -13.85 7.36
CA GLU A 71 4.91 -14.07 8.04
C GLU A 71 3.72 -13.71 7.15
N VAL A 72 3.80 -12.59 6.41
CA VAL A 72 2.76 -12.17 5.47
C VAL A 72 2.62 -13.16 4.31
N GLU A 73 3.73 -13.61 3.73
CA GLU A 73 3.70 -14.67 2.69
C GLU A 73 3.09 -15.98 3.21
N GLN A 74 3.45 -16.39 4.44
CA GLN A 74 2.89 -17.57 5.09
C GLN A 74 1.37 -17.43 5.30
N VAL A 75 0.91 -16.29 5.84
CA VAL A 75 -0.51 -16.00 6.05
C VAL A 75 -1.28 -16.00 4.73
N HIS A 76 -0.70 -15.47 3.65
CA HIS A 76 -1.33 -15.52 2.32
C HIS A 76 -1.49 -16.95 1.79
N SER A 77 -0.49 -17.80 1.98
CA SER A 77 -0.57 -19.23 1.65
C SER A 77 -1.66 -19.94 2.45
N ASP A 78 -1.69 -19.71 3.77
CA ASP A 78 -2.70 -20.30 4.66
C ASP A 78 -4.12 -19.82 4.33
N ASN A 79 -4.28 -18.55 3.94
CA ASN A 79 -5.57 -18.04 3.48
C ASN A 79 -6.02 -18.70 2.16
N ALA A 80 -5.09 -18.97 1.24
CA ALA A 80 -5.38 -19.62 -0.02
C ALA A 80 -5.78 -21.10 0.18
N THR A 81 -5.07 -21.82 1.05
CA THR A 81 -5.41 -23.21 1.40
C THR A 81 -6.74 -23.29 2.12
N LEU A 82 -7.00 -22.40 3.09
CA LEU A 82 -8.26 -22.34 3.81
C LEU A 82 -9.43 -22.03 2.87
N LYS A 83 -9.29 -21.07 1.95
CA LYS A 83 -10.29 -20.79 0.92
C LYS A 83 -10.60 -22.01 0.07
N LYS A 84 -9.59 -22.76 -0.36
CA LYS A 84 -9.75 -24.00 -1.13
C LYS A 84 -10.53 -25.06 -0.35
N LEU A 85 -10.21 -25.26 0.94
CA LEU A 85 -10.92 -26.19 1.80
C LEU A 85 -12.38 -25.76 1.99
N VAL A 86 -12.63 -24.48 2.24
CA VAL A 86 -13.98 -23.93 2.38
C VAL A 86 -14.79 -24.13 1.10
N THR A 87 -14.22 -23.88 -0.08
CA THR A 87 -14.92 -24.14 -1.35
C THR A 87 -15.22 -25.63 -1.52
N SER A 88 -14.26 -26.52 -1.28
CA SER A 88 -14.49 -27.97 -1.39
C SER A 88 -15.56 -28.48 -0.41
N LEU A 89 -15.60 -27.94 0.81
CA LEU A 89 -16.62 -28.28 1.80
C LEU A 89 -17.98 -27.63 1.50
N SER A 90 -17.99 -26.47 0.86
CA SER A 90 -19.23 -25.80 0.45
C SER A 90 -19.86 -26.47 -0.76
N ASP A 91 -19.05 -26.92 -1.71
CA ASP A 91 -19.48 -27.67 -2.89
C ASP A 91 -20.05 -29.04 -2.51
N THR A 92 -19.45 -29.71 -1.53
CA THR A 92 -19.96 -30.99 -1.01
C THR A 92 -21.21 -30.86 -0.14
N ARG A 93 -21.49 -29.67 0.40
CA ARG A 93 -22.70 -29.35 1.17
C ARG A 93 -23.87 -28.89 0.30
N HIS A 94 -23.71 -28.80 -1.03
CA HIS A 94 -24.86 -28.67 -1.94
C HIS A 94 -25.35 -30.07 -2.31
N PRO A 95 -26.43 -30.58 -1.71
CA PRO A 95 -26.97 -31.85 -2.13
C PRO A 95 -27.54 -31.66 -3.53
N CYS A 96 -27.03 -32.47 -4.46
CA CYS A 96 -27.60 -32.64 -5.79
C CYS A 96 -29.12 -32.76 -5.71
N PHE A 97 -29.84 -31.80 -6.30
CA PHE A 97 -31.23 -32.02 -6.70
C PHE A 97 -31.28 -32.96 -7.91
N PHE A 98 -30.90 -34.22 -7.71
CA PHE A 98 -31.40 -35.31 -8.52
C PHE A 98 -32.60 -35.91 -7.80
N ARG A 99 -33.80 -35.53 -8.23
CA ARG A 99 -34.87 -36.49 -8.61
C ARG A 99 -36.18 -35.80 -8.91
N ARG A 100 -36.72 -36.18 -10.08
CA ARG A 100 -38.14 -36.38 -10.49
C ARG A 100 -38.41 -35.58 -11.77
N ARG A 101 -38.79 -36.14 -12.92
CA ARG A 101 -39.17 -37.49 -13.34
C ARG A 101 -38.87 -37.55 -14.84
N THR A 102 -38.22 -38.60 -15.29
CA THR A 102 -38.30 -39.04 -16.69
C THR A 102 -39.78 -39.23 -17.04
N SER A 103 -40.27 -38.52 -18.05
CA SER A 103 -41.61 -38.71 -18.61
C SER A 103 -41.72 -40.15 -19.11
N SER A 104 -42.47 -40.98 -18.38
CA SER A 104 -42.81 -42.34 -18.77
C SER A 104 -43.77 -42.28 -19.98
N PRO A 105 -43.60 -43.13 -21.02
CA PRO A 105 -44.43 -43.10 -22.21
C PRO A 105 -45.83 -43.65 -21.89
N ALA A 106 -46.86 -42.95 -22.35
CA ALA A 106 -48.26 -43.36 -22.18
C ALA A 106 -48.57 -44.64 -22.97
N PRO A 107 -49.25 -45.65 -22.37
CA PRO A 107 -49.85 -46.74 -23.12
C PRO A 107 -51.36 -46.52 -23.35
N THR A 108 -51.70 -46.51 -24.63
CA THR A 108 -52.89 -47.01 -25.36
C THR A 108 -54.26 -47.10 -24.67
N ASP A 109 -55.24 -46.43 -25.30
CA ASP A 109 -56.65 -46.86 -25.49
C ASP A 109 -57.16 -46.04 -26.70
N ARG A 110 -57.80 -46.53 -27.77
CA ARG A 110 -58.97 -47.42 -27.87
C ARG A 110 -59.34 -47.58 -29.37
N PRO A 111 -59.75 -48.77 -29.88
CA PRO A 111 -60.50 -48.87 -31.13
C PRO A 111 -61.99 -49.09 -30.84
N THR A 112 -62.85 -48.26 -31.41
CA THR A 112 -64.30 -48.52 -31.55
C THR A 112 -64.78 -47.94 -32.86
N THR A 113 -64.84 -48.79 -33.89
CA THR A 113 -65.90 -48.90 -34.91
C THR A 113 -65.62 -50.11 -35.77
#